data_AF-A0A3S0KWL5-F1
#
_entry.id   AF-A0A3S0KWL5-F1
#
_cell.length_a   1.000
_cell.length_b   1.000
_cell.length_c   1.000
_cell.angle_alpha   90.00
_cell.angle_beta   90.00
_cell.angle_gamma   90.00
#
_symmetry.space_group_name_H-M   'P 1'
#
loop_
_entity.id
_entity.type
_entity.pdbx_description
1 polymer ?
#
loop_
_entity_poly.entity_id
_entity_poly.type
_entity_poly.pdbx_seq_one_letter_code
_entity_poly.pdbx_strand_id
1 'polypeptide(L)'
;MSSILEVINSYSPFEQSLIGSAVFLFSSWLVRLIFKKAKNSGAHLFHEYSKIDVVKHTLHKEYINTNNMQFSTFGSSMALLHASRWVIKALLISVFFVGLSSILKGDWLYVVASWFSFNCILEANSWVKDSSSDECVSHVPEDVKNDIYNRLKPQLNEHVESGTNKTLKSDPVVEPAQ
;
A
#
# COMPACT_ATOMS: atom_id res chain seq x y z
N MET A 1 6.75 -34.58 25.99
CA MET A 1 5.31 -34.32 26.22
C MET A 1 4.77 -35.17 27.39
N SER A 2 5.23 -36.42 27.53
CA SER A 2 4.95 -37.32 28.68
C SER A 2 5.37 -36.76 30.05
N SER A 3 6.56 -36.17 30.16
CA SER A 3 7.10 -35.72 31.46
C SER A 3 6.33 -34.56 32.12
N ILE A 4 5.68 -33.70 31.33
CA ILE A 4 4.90 -32.57 31.87
C ILE A 4 3.53 -33.05 32.37
N LEU A 5 2.92 -33.99 31.64
CA LEU A 5 1.64 -34.60 32.03
C LEU A 5 1.78 -35.48 33.28
N GLU A 6 2.89 -36.20 33.43
CA GLU A 6 3.19 -36.95 34.67
C GLU A 6 3.35 -36.03 35.88
N VAL A 7 4.05 -34.91 35.72
CA VAL A 7 4.21 -33.91 36.78
C VAL A 7 2.87 -33.28 37.16
N ILE A 8 2.03 -32.91 36.17
CA ILE A 8 0.69 -32.37 36.44
C ILE A 8 -0.18 -33.40 37.16
N ASN A 9 -0.13 -34.68 36.75
CA ASN A 9 -0.90 -35.76 37.37
C ASN A 9 -0.43 -36.16 38.78
N SER A 10 0.78 -35.75 39.18
CA SER A 10 1.30 -35.96 40.54
C SER A 10 0.74 -34.99 41.59
N TYR A 11 0.12 -33.89 41.15
CA TYR A 11 -0.51 -32.90 42.04
C TYR A 11 -1.92 -33.31 42.46
N SER A 12 -2.38 -32.77 43.60
CA SER A 12 -3.75 -32.97 44.04
C SER A 12 -4.77 -32.34 43.07
N PRO A 13 -6.02 -32.83 43.01
CA PRO A 13 -7.06 -32.26 42.13
C PRO A 13 -7.30 -30.75 42.35
N PHE A 14 -7.08 -30.27 43.58
CA PHE A 14 -7.18 -28.86 43.94
C PHE A 14 -6.04 -28.03 43.32
N GLU A 15 -4.79 -28.49 43.44
CA GLU A 15 -3.62 -27.83 42.86
C GLU A 15 -3.66 -27.82 41.33
N GLN A 16 -4.12 -28.91 40.70
CA GLN A 16 -4.34 -28.97 39.25
C GLN A 16 -5.37 -27.93 38.79
N SER A 17 -6.46 -27.77 39.54
CA SER A 17 -7.49 -26.76 39.25
C SER A 17 -6.95 -25.33 39.42
N LEU A 18 -6.07 -25.12 40.40
CA LEU A 18 -5.45 -23.83 40.68
C LEU A 18 -4.41 -23.45 39.61
N ILE A 19 -3.60 -24.41 39.15
CA ILE A 19 -2.67 -24.22 38.02
C ILE A 19 -3.44 -24.01 36.72
N GLY A 20 -4.49 -24.81 36.46
CA GLY A 20 -5.33 -24.68 35.27
C GLY A 20 -6.01 -23.31 35.18
N SER A 21 -6.56 -22.82 36.28
CA SER A 21 -7.16 -21.47 36.34
C SER A 21 -6.11 -20.36 36.20
N ALA A 22 -4.91 -20.51 36.77
CA ALA A 22 -3.81 -19.57 36.59
C ALA A 22 -3.35 -19.49 35.13
N VAL A 23 -3.16 -20.65 34.47
CA VAL A 23 -2.82 -20.73 33.04
C VAL A 23 -3.92 -20.13 32.17
N PHE A 24 -5.19 -20.39 32.50
CA PHE A 24 -6.33 -19.81 31.79
C PHE A 24 -6.39 -18.28 31.95
N LEU A 25 -6.17 -17.76 33.16
CA LEU A 25 -6.11 -16.32 33.41
C LEU A 25 -4.94 -15.66 32.67
N PHE A 26 -3.76 -16.27 32.72
CA PHE A 26 -2.57 -15.75 32.05
C PHE A 26 -2.72 -15.76 30.53
N SER A 27 -3.18 -16.88 29.97
CA SER A 27 -3.46 -16.99 28.52
C SER A 27 -4.54 -15.99 28.09
N SER A 28 -5.64 -15.88 28.83
CA SER A 28 -6.69 -14.89 28.55
C SER A 28 -6.18 -13.45 28.64
N TRP A 29 -5.32 -13.14 29.60
CA TRP A 29 -4.70 -11.83 29.74
C TRP A 29 -3.74 -11.53 28.58
N LEU A 30 -2.90 -12.48 28.22
CA LEU A 30 -1.95 -12.37 27.10
C LEU A 30 -2.70 -12.16 25.77
N VAL A 31 -3.74 -12.95 25.53
CA VAL A 31 -4.60 -12.82 24.35
C VAL A 31 -5.24 -11.44 24.32
N ARG A 32 -5.80 -10.95 25.44
CA ARG A 32 -6.37 -9.60 25.51
C ARG A 32 -5.34 -8.50 25.22
N LEU A 33 -4.10 -8.65 25.69
CA LEU A 33 -3.03 -7.69 25.39
C LEU A 33 -2.69 -7.66 23.90
N ILE A 34 -2.53 -8.83 23.29
CA ILE A 34 -2.25 -8.96 21.86
C ILE A 34 -3.39 -8.34 21.06
N PHE A 35 -4.65 -8.66 21.38
CA PHE A 35 -5.82 -8.11 20.68
C PHE A 35 -5.96 -6.59 20.86
N LYS A 36 -5.74 -6.05 22.07
CA LYS A 36 -5.79 -4.60 22.29
C LYS A 36 -4.72 -3.87 21.46
N LYS A 37 -3.50 -4.42 21.43
CA LYS A 37 -2.39 -3.85 20.66
C LYS A 37 -2.63 -3.98 19.16
N ALA A 38 -3.13 -5.13 18.71
CA ALA A 38 -3.51 -5.36 17.31
C ALA A 38 -4.64 -4.43 16.86
N LYS A 39 -5.67 -4.19 17.70
CA LYS A 39 -6.76 -3.26 17.39
C LYS A 39 -6.26 -1.83 17.24
N ASN A 40 -5.47 -1.34 18.19
CA ASN A 40 -4.95 0.03 18.14
C ASN A 40 -3.95 0.20 16.98
N SER A 41 -3.08 -0.79 16.74
CA SER A 41 -2.18 -0.79 15.59
C SER A 41 -2.94 -0.86 14.28
N GLY A 42 -4.00 -1.68 14.21
CA GLY A 42 -4.83 -1.85 13.04
C GLY A 42 -5.55 -0.57 12.64
N ALA A 43 -6.07 0.19 13.61
CA ALA A 43 -6.69 1.49 13.35
C ALA A 43 -5.71 2.50 12.74
N HIS A 44 -4.49 2.57 13.28
CA HIS A 44 -3.44 3.42 12.73
C HIS A 44 -3.00 2.97 11.32
N LEU A 45 -2.81 1.66 11.12
CA LEU A 45 -2.46 1.11 9.82
C LEU A 45 -3.57 1.39 8.79
N PHE A 46 -4.83 1.17 9.15
CA PHE A 46 -5.96 1.44 8.28
C PHE A 46 -5.99 2.91 7.86
N HIS A 47 -5.79 3.85 8.78
CA HIS A 47 -5.74 5.26 8.46
C HIS A 47 -4.62 5.60 7.45
N GLU A 48 -3.42 5.03 7.62
CA GLU A 48 -2.32 5.22 6.67
C GLU A 48 -2.58 4.56 5.31
N TYR A 49 -3.18 3.37 5.29
CA TYR A 49 -3.59 2.72 4.03
C TYR A 49 -4.68 3.54 3.31
N SER A 50 -5.66 4.09 4.03
CA SER A 50 -6.66 4.97 3.45
C SER A 50 -6.04 6.20 2.79
N LYS A 51 -4.97 6.78 3.35
CA LYS A 51 -4.23 7.88 2.69
C LYS A 51 -3.60 7.41 1.39
N ILE A 52 -2.96 6.24 1.40
CA ILE A 52 -2.34 5.65 0.21
C ILE A 52 -3.38 5.40 -0.88
N ASP A 53 -4.57 4.92 -0.52
CA ASP A 53 -5.66 4.66 -1.48
C ASP A 53 -6.16 5.95 -2.12
N VAL A 54 -6.30 7.03 -1.35
CA VAL A 54 -6.61 8.37 -1.92
C VAL A 54 -5.50 8.84 -2.84
N VAL A 55 -4.23 8.66 -2.47
CA VAL A 55 -3.10 9.03 -3.34
C VAL A 55 -3.13 8.25 -4.65
N LYS A 56 -3.36 6.92 -4.61
CA LYS A 56 -3.49 6.09 -5.81
C LYS A 56 -4.64 6.56 -6.67
N HIS A 57 -5.80 6.83 -6.07
CA HIS A 57 -6.97 7.32 -6.78
C HIS A 57 -6.69 8.67 -7.46
N THR A 58 -6.14 9.65 -6.73
CA THR A 58 -5.80 10.97 -7.29
C THR A 58 -4.76 10.86 -8.39
N LEU A 59 -3.75 10.01 -8.23
CA LEU A 59 -2.75 9.75 -9.26
C LEU A 59 -3.39 9.18 -10.54
N HIS A 60 -4.26 8.18 -10.42
CA HIS A 60 -4.92 7.57 -11.57
C HIS A 60 -5.91 8.52 -12.25
N LYS A 61 -6.69 9.27 -11.46
CA LYS A 61 -7.72 10.17 -11.96
C LYS A 61 -7.16 11.46 -12.58
N GLU A 62 -6.24 12.13 -11.89
CA GLU A 62 -5.76 13.46 -12.29
C GLU A 62 -4.51 13.42 -13.17
N TYR A 63 -3.65 12.41 -12.99
CA TYR A 63 -2.40 12.31 -13.72
C TYR A 63 -2.43 11.26 -14.83
N ILE A 64 -2.91 10.04 -14.59
CA ILE A 64 -2.85 8.97 -15.62
C ILE A 64 -3.96 9.12 -16.66
N ASN A 65 -5.21 9.24 -16.22
CA ASN A 65 -6.41 9.38 -17.08
C ASN A 65 -6.67 10.83 -17.51
N THR A 66 -5.61 11.58 -17.84
CA THR A 66 -5.71 12.96 -18.34
C THR A 66 -5.36 13.04 -19.83
N ASN A 67 -5.95 14.02 -20.53
CA ASN A 67 -5.65 14.29 -21.93
C ASN A 67 -4.26 14.95 -22.13
N ASN A 68 -3.59 15.36 -21.05
CA ASN A 68 -2.25 15.93 -21.11
C ASN A 68 -1.18 14.83 -21.06
N MET A 69 -0.48 14.62 -22.17
CA MET A 69 0.56 13.60 -22.31
C MET A 69 1.70 13.73 -21.28
N GLN A 70 2.05 14.95 -20.85
CA GLN A 70 3.11 15.17 -19.85
C GLN A 70 2.68 14.66 -18.48
N PHE A 71 1.46 14.98 -18.06
CA PHE A 71 0.92 14.49 -16.79
C PHE A 71 0.67 12.99 -16.81
N SER A 72 0.19 12.44 -17.93
CA SER A 72 0.00 10.99 -18.09
C SER A 72 1.30 10.20 -18.02
N THR A 73 2.35 10.68 -18.67
CA THR A 73 3.68 10.06 -18.60
C THR A 73 4.27 10.15 -17.20
N PHE A 74 4.13 11.31 -16.54
CA PHE A 74 4.60 11.51 -15.17
C PHE A 74 3.86 10.60 -14.18
N GLY A 75 2.53 10.57 -14.23
CA GLY A 75 1.69 9.74 -13.38
C GLY A 75 1.99 8.26 -13.53
N SER A 76 2.11 7.80 -14.78
CA SER A 76 2.45 6.40 -15.09
C SER A 76 3.84 6.04 -14.58
N SER A 77 4.83 6.93 -14.76
CA SER A 77 6.20 6.71 -14.24
C SER A 77 6.22 6.62 -12.72
N MET A 78 5.44 7.45 -12.03
CA MET A 78 5.34 7.44 -10.57
C MET A 78 4.69 6.16 -10.06
N ALA A 79 3.61 5.70 -10.70
CA ALA A 79 2.97 4.43 -10.40
C ALA A 79 3.93 3.24 -10.58
N LEU A 80 4.68 3.21 -11.68
CA LEU A 80 5.71 2.20 -11.95
C LEU A 80 6.85 2.25 -10.92
N LEU A 81 7.29 3.44 -10.50
CA LEU A 81 8.33 3.58 -9.48
C LEU A 81 7.85 3.00 -8.14
N HIS A 82 6.62 3.27 -7.74
CA HIS A 82 6.06 2.70 -6.51
C HIS A 82 5.87 1.18 -6.62
N ALA A 83 5.35 0.68 -7.74
CA ALA A 83 5.19 -0.75 -7.97
C ALA A 83 6.55 -1.48 -7.93
N SER A 84 7.56 -0.97 -8.62
CA SER A 84 8.91 -1.56 -8.64
C SER A 84 9.57 -1.57 -7.27
N ARG A 85 9.38 -0.52 -6.44
CA ARG A 85 9.86 -0.52 -5.04
C ARG A 85 9.28 -1.68 -4.23
N TRP A 86 8.01 -2.01 -4.42
CA TRP A 86 7.37 -3.14 -3.73
C TRP A 86 7.87 -4.50 -4.24
N VAL A 87 8.10 -4.64 -5.55
CA VAL A 87 8.71 -5.84 -6.12
C VAL A 87 10.13 -6.05 -5.58
N ILE A 88 10.95 -4.99 -5.51
CA ILE A 88 12.31 -5.06 -4.94
C ILE A 88 12.25 -5.48 -3.47
N LYS A 89 11.31 -4.93 -2.68
CA LYS A 89 11.11 -5.37 -1.29
C LYS A 89 10.76 -6.85 -1.19
N ALA A 90 9.85 -7.34 -2.04
CA ALA A 90 9.49 -8.76 -2.07
C ALA A 90 10.72 -9.63 -2.36
N LEU A 91 11.57 -9.22 -3.30
CA LEU A 91 12.81 -9.93 -3.62
C LEU A 91 13.77 -9.94 -2.43
N LEU A 92 13.99 -8.79 -1.78
CA LEU A 92 14.87 -8.69 -0.60
C LEU A 92 14.40 -9.57 0.55
N ILE A 93 13.08 -9.58 0.82
CA ILE A 93 12.47 -10.45 1.83
C ILE A 93 12.72 -11.92 1.48
N SER A 94 12.42 -12.32 0.25
CA SER A 94 12.65 -13.70 -0.20
C SER A 94 14.12 -14.11 -0.04
N VAL A 95 15.08 -13.29 -0.50
CA VAL A 95 16.52 -13.59 -0.40
C VAL A 95 16.95 -13.74 1.07
N PHE A 96 16.49 -12.83 1.94
CA PHE A 96 16.84 -12.85 3.35
C PHE A 96 16.33 -14.12 4.06
N PHE A 97 15.04 -14.43 3.91
CA PHE A 97 14.43 -15.56 4.59
C PHE A 97 14.84 -16.91 3.99
N VAL A 98 15.07 -17.01 2.68
CA VAL A 98 15.63 -18.22 2.05
C VAL A 98 17.06 -18.48 2.54
N GLY A 99 17.87 -17.41 2.69
CA GLY A 99 19.19 -17.51 3.32
C GLY A 99 19.12 -18.04 4.75
N LEU A 100 18.22 -17.51 5.58
CA LEU A 100 17.97 -17.99 6.95
C LEU A 100 17.45 -19.43 7.00
N SER A 101 16.52 -19.79 6.12
CA SER A 101 15.96 -21.13 6.02
C SER A 101 17.03 -22.18 5.72
N SER A 102 18.00 -21.82 4.86
CA SER A 102 19.12 -22.69 4.49
C SER A 102 20.07 -22.96 5.66
N ILE A 103 20.21 -22.01 6.58
CA ILE A 103 21.05 -22.14 7.79
C ILE A 103 20.32 -22.93 8.88
N LEU A 104 19.02 -22.65 9.07
CA LEU A 104 18.24 -23.16 10.20
C LEU A 104 17.50 -24.48 9.90
N LYS A 105 17.49 -24.94 8.65
CA LYS A 105 16.68 -26.09 8.17
C LYS A 105 15.21 -26.00 8.60
N GLY A 106 14.67 -24.78 8.58
CA GLY A 106 13.33 -24.47 9.08
C GLY A 106 12.35 -24.19 7.96
N ASP A 107 11.59 -25.19 7.50
CA ASP A 107 10.61 -25.05 6.40
C ASP A 107 9.52 -24.00 6.68
N TRP A 108 9.24 -23.72 7.95
CA TRP A 108 8.28 -22.69 8.35
C TRP A 108 8.74 -21.27 7.96
N LEU A 109 10.05 -21.02 7.87
CA LEU A 109 10.58 -19.72 7.43
C LEU A 109 10.25 -19.44 5.97
N TYR A 110 10.19 -20.49 5.14
CA TYR A 110 9.80 -20.37 3.74
C TYR A 110 8.32 -19.96 3.60
N VAL A 111 7.44 -20.49 4.46
CA VAL A 111 6.03 -20.11 4.51
C VAL A 111 5.88 -18.64 4.88
N VAL A 112 6.63 -18.19 5.91
CA VAL A 112 6.64 -16.79 6.34
C VAL A 112 7.17 -15.87 5.24
N ALA A 113 8.27 -16.26 4.58
CA ALA A 113 8.84 -15.50 3.46
C ALA A 113 7.84 -15.34 2.32
N SER A 114 7.23 -16.45 1.89
CA SER A 114 6.25 -16.48 0.81
C SER A 114 5.05 -15.59 1.13
N TRP A 115 4.57 -15.61 2.38
CA TRP A 115 3.47 -14.74 2.82
C TRP A 115 3.81 -13.25 2.69
N PHE A 116 4.97 -12.82 3.20
CA PHE A 116 5.38 -11.42 3.13
C PHE A 116 5.65 -10.97 1.70
N SER A 117 6.32 -11.80 0.90
CA SER A 117 6.60 -11.51 -0.49
C SER A 117 5.31 -11.41 -1.31
N PHE A 118 4.34 -12.31 -1.09
CA PHE A 118 3.04 -12.24 -1.75
C PHE A 118 2.29 -10.93 -1.45
N ASN A 119 2.26 -10.49 -0.19
CA ASN A 119 1.64 -9.21 0.19
C ASN A 119 2.33 -8.02 -0.49
N CYS A 120 3.66 -8.04 -0.60
CA CYS A 120 4.39 -6.99 -1.32
C CYS A 120 4.05 -6.97 -2.83
N ILE A 121 3.87 -8.14 -3.45
CA ILE A 121 3.48 -8.22 -4.86
C ILE A 121 2.02 -7.78 -5.08
N LEU A 122 1.10 -8.12 -4.17
CA LEU A 122 -0.26 -7.60 -4.22
C LEU A 122 -0.29 -6.08 -4.13
N GLU A 123 0.49 -5.51 -3.23
CA GLU A 123 0.61 -4.06 -3.12
C GLU A 123 1.20 -3.47 -4.40
N ALA A 124 2.26 -4.06 -4.97
CA ALA A 124 2.81 -3.63 -6.26
C ALA A 124 1.75 -3.62 -7.38
N ASN A 125 0.94 -4.67 -7.46
CA ASN A 125 -0.14 -4.76 -8.45
C ASN A 125 -1.22 -3.69 -8.23
N SER A 126 -1.54 -3.37 -6.98
CA SER A 126 -2.51 -2.31 -6.64
C SER A 126 -2.09 -0.91 -7.11
N TRP A 127 -0.79 -0.66 -7.28
CA TRP A 127 -0.28 0.61 -7.82
C TRP A 127 -0.42 0.73 -9.33
N VAL A 128 -0.50 -0.39 -10.05
CA VAL A 128 -0.63 -0.43 -11.52
C VAL A 128 -2.09 -0.58 -11.94
N LYS A 129 -2.92 -1.17 -11.08
CA LYS A 129 -4.34 -1.33 -11.33
C LYS A 129 -5.04 0.02 -11.24
N ASP A 130 -5.87 0.30 -12.25
CA ASP A 130 -6.69 1.50 -12.29
C ASP A 130 -7.54 1.64 -11.02
N SER A 131 -7.36 2.78 -10.34
CA SER A 131 -8.02 3.16 -9.09
C SER A 131 -8.76 4.49 -9.24
N SER A 132 -9.04 4.94 -10.47
CA SER A 132 -9.69 6.22 -10.76
C SER A 132 -11.18 6.28 -10.38
N SER A 133 -11.82 5.14 -10.10
CA SER A 133 -13.22 5.08 -9.66
C SER A 133 -13.41 5.67 -8.26
N ASP A 134 -14.49 6.44 -8.07
CA ASP A 134 -14.86 7.01 -6.77
C ASP A 134 -15.26 5.93 -5.75
N GLU A 135 -15.65 4.74 -6.22
CA GLU A 135 -15.91 3.58 -5.36
C GLU A 135 -14.66 3.18 -4.55
N CYS A 136 -13.46 3.33 -5.13
CA CYS A 136 -12.19 2.96 -4.50
C CYS A 136 -11.87 3.76 -3.23
N VAL A 137 -12.41 4.98 -3.11
CA VAL A 137 -12.18 5.88 -1.97
C VAL A 137 -13.44 6.14 -1.15
N SER A 138 -14.57 5.53 -1.50
CA SER A 138 -15.88 5.74 -0.83
C SER A 138 -15.85 5.51 0.69
N HIS A 139 -14.99 4.60 1.17
CA HIS A 139 -14.84 4.25 2.57
C HIS A 139 -13.96 5.24 3.37
N VAL A 140 -13.29 6.17 2.70
CA VAL A 140 -12.37 7.13 3.33
C VAL A 140 -13.14 8.39 3.76
N PRO A 141 -12.93 8.89 4.99
CA PRO A 141 -13.52 10.16 5.45
C PRO A 141 -13.17 11.35 4.54
N GLU A 142 -14.13 12.25 4.31
CA GLU A 142 -13.99 13.39 3.39
C GLU A 142 -12.93 14.41 3.82
N ASP A 143 -12.66 14.54 5.11
CA ASP A 143 -11.58 15.38 5.65
C ASP A 143 -10.20 14.91 5.16
N VAL A 144 -9.96 13.60 5.16
CA VAL A 144 -8.70 13.00 4.69
C VAL A 144 -8.57 13.10 3.18
N LYS A 145 -9.68 12.90 2.45
CA LYS A 145 -9.72 13.08 1.00
C LYS A 145 -9.32 14.51 0.62
N ASN A 146 -9.96 15.50 1.22
CA ASN A 146 -9.75 16.90 0.89
C ASN A 146 -8.32 17.38 1.19
N ASP A 147 -7.71 16.95 2.29
CA ASP A 147 -6.30 17.29 2.58
C ASP A 147 -5.36 16.76 1.49
N ILE A 148 -5.56 15.53 1.02
CA ILE A 148 -4.71 14.89 0.00
C ILE A 148 -4.99 15.49 -1.39
N TYR A 149 -6.26 15.67 -1.78
CA TYR A 149 -6.60 16.30 -3.06
C TYR A 149 -6.02 17.70 -3.17
N ASN A 150 -6.10 18.52 -2.12
CA ASN A 150 -5.57 19.89 -2.15
C ASN A 150 -4.05 19.95 -2.32
N ARG A 151 -3.32 18.92 -1.85
CA ARG A 151 -1.86 18.83 -1.99
C ARG A 151 -1.41 18.29 -3.35
N LEU A 152 -2.19 17.40 -3.94
CA LEU A 152 -1.84 16.65 -5.15
C LEU A 152 -2.55 17.16 -6.41
N LYS A 153 -3.41 18.16 -6.31
CA LYS A 153 -4.05 18.75 -7.49
C LYS A 153 -2.97 19.34 -8.41
N PRO A 154 -2.95 19.01 -9.71
CA PRO A 154 -1.99 19.61 -10.62
C PRO A 154 -2.22 21.12 -10.66
N GLN A 155 -1.20 21.89 -10.25
CA GLN A 155 -1.17 23.33 -10.48
C GLN A 155 -0.91 23.52 -11.97
N LEU A 156 -1.96 23.86 -12.71
CA LEU A 156 -1.82 24.29 -14.09
C LEU A 156 -1.05 25.61 -14.05
N ASN A 157 0.24 25.59 -14.37
CA ASN A 157 0.96 26.83 -14.66
C ASN A 157 0.30 27.43 -15.91
N GLU A 158 -0.56 28.44 -15.74
CA GLU A 158 -1.15 29.21 -16.84
C GLU A 158 -0.09 29.96 -17.69
N HIS A 159 1.19 29.89 -17.32
CA HIS A 159 2.31 30.39 -18.12
C HIS A 159 2.89 29.30 -19.04
N VAL A 160 2.11 28.89 -20.04
CA VAL A 160 2.71 28.66 -21.36
C VAL A 160 2.09 29.72 -22.24
N GLU A 161 2.74 30.89 -22.24
CA GLU A 161 2.38 31.99 -23.13
C GLU A 161 2.23 31.44 -24.54
N SER A 162 1.04 31.67 -25.06
CA SER A 162 0.66 31.75 -26.45
C SER A 162 1.78 32.37 -27.31
N GLY A 163 2.74 31.55 -27.73
CA GLY A 163 3.59 31.81 -28.88
C GLY A 163 2.78 31.64 -30.16
N THR A 164 1.73 32.46 -30.30
CA THR A 164 0.94 32.58 -31.52
C THR A 164 1.89 32.88 -32.67
N ASN A 165 1.84 32.01 -33.67
CA ASN A 165 2.31 32.22 -35.03
C ASN A 165 2.36 33.71 -35.41
N LYS A 166 3.55 34.31 -35.36
CA LYS A 166 3.81 35.57 -36.06
C LYS A 166 3.87 35.24 -37.55
N THR A 167 2.88 35.75 -38.27
CA THR A 167 2.96 36.23 -39.66
C THR A 167 3.32 35.20 -40.74
N LEU A 168 2.30 34.56 -41.33
CA LEU A 168 2.23 34.50 -42.80
C LEU A 168 1.19 35.53 -43.25
N LYS A 169 1.71 36.70 -43.64
CA LYS A 169 0.94 37.77 -44.25
C LYS A 169 0.49 37.26 -45.62
N SER A 170 -0.81 37.31 -45.86
CA SER A 170 -1.41 37.13 -47.18
C SER A 170 -0.82 38.14 -48.16
N ASP A 171 -0.09 37.65 -49.17
CA ASP A 171 0.29 38.47 -50.32
C ASP A 171 -0.96 38.74 -51.19
N PRO A 172 -1.18 39.98 -51.63
CA PRO A 172 -2.29 40.31 -52.52
C PRO A 172 -1.98 39.84 -53.95
N VAL A 173 -2.97 39.19 -54.56
CA VAL A 173 -3.01 38.82 -55.97
C VAL A 173 -2.95 40.10 -56.81
N VAL A 174 -1.88 40.27 -57.57
CA VAL A 174 -1.75 41.32 -58.59
C VAL A 174 -2.53 40.88 -59.84
N GLU A 175 -3.57 41.63 -60.17
CA GLU A 175 -4.35 41.54 -61.40
C GLU A 175 -3.51 42.10 -62.58
N PRO A 176 -3.39 41.42 -63.73
CA PRO A 176 -2.67 41.95 -64.87
C PRO A 176 -3.53 42.99 -65.63
N ALA A 177 -2.93 44.15 -65.87
CA ALA A 177 -3.51 45.21 -66.70
C ALA A 177 -3.66 44.74 -68.16
N GLN A 178 -4.78 45.17 -68.78
CA GLN A 178 -5.05 45.13 -70.21
C GLN A 178 -4.16 46.11 -70.98
#